data_AF-A0A0W0YK20-F1
#
_entry.id   AF-A0A0W0YK20-F1
#
_cell.length_a   1.000
_cell.length_b   1.000
_cell.length_c   1.000
_cell.angle_alpha   90.00
_cell.angle_beta   90.00
_cell.angle_gamma   90.00
#
_symmetry.space_group_name_H-M   'P 1'
#
loop_
_entity.id
_entity.type
_entity.pdbx_description
1 polymer ?
#
loop_
_entity_poly.entity_id
_entity_poly.type
_entity_poly.pdbx_seq_one_letter_code
_entity_poly.pdbx_strand_id
1 'polypeptide(L)'
;MFTDYITKKNAYRAWNFLVATVVTLDLVQNEQARAVEYIPDIALHLWEAVAPDSLNTASLGVNLIRMVQAGRSFWTGESSIPTAANFADVYNHALNIEHRLGNLMK
;
A
#
# COMPACT_ATOMS: atom_id res chain seq x y z
N MET A 1 19.97 8.55 -26.52
CA MET A 1 19.90 7.25 -25.85
C MET A 1 18.95 7.43 -24.66
N PHE A 2 17.64 7.29 -24.88
CA PHE A 2 16.57 7.68 -23.93
C PHE A 2 15.73 6.47 -23.51
N THR A 3 16.37 5.33 -23.29
CA THR A 3 15.69 4.09 -22.93
C THR A 3 16.31 3.57 -21.66
N ASP A 4 15.61 3.83 -20.55
CA ASP A 4 15.60 3.09 -19.26
C ASP A 4 15.52 4.00 -18.02
N TYR A 5 14.63 5.01 -18.04
CA TYR A 5 14.36 5.86 -16.86
C TYR A 5 13.56 5.14 -15.75
N ILE A 6 12.94 3.99 -16.05
CA ILE A 6 12.12 3.24 -15.09
C ILE A 6 12.86 1.96 -14.68
N THR A 7 13.61 2.05 -13.58
CA THR A 7 14.05 0.84 -12.87
C THR A 7 12.84 0.21 -12.17
N LYS A 8 12.87 -1.11 -11.90
CA LYS A 8 11.83 -1.79 -11.11
C LYS A 8 11.56 -1.09 -9.78
N LYS A 9 12.62 -0.58 -9.14
CA LYS A 9 12.53 0.21 -7.90
C LYS A 9 11.79 1.54 -8.11
N ASN A 10 12.07 2.26 -9.20
CA ASN A 10 11.36 3.53 -9.48
C ASN A 10 9.88 3.28 -9.80
N ALA A 11 9.56 2.21 -10.53
CA ALA A 11 8.17 1.80 -10.79
C ALA A 11 7.43 1.47 -9.48
N TYR A 12 8.04 0.66 -8.62
CA TYR A 12 7.50 0.32 -7.29
C TYR A 12 7.20 1.56 -6.44
N ARG A 13 8.15 2.49 -6.39
CA ARG A 13 8.02 3.72 -5.63
C ARG A 13 6.91 4.63 -6.19
N ALA A 14 6.88 4.81 -7.50
CA ALA A 14 5.87 5.61 -8.17
C ALA A 14 4.46 5.01 -7.99
N TRP A 15 4.35 3.68 -8.07
CA TRP A 15 3.11 2.96 -7.82
C TRP A 15 2.60 3.18 -6.39
N ASN A 16 3.44 2.96 -5.37
CA ASN A 16 3.05 3.20 -3.98
C ASN A 16 2.72 4.69 -3.71
N PHE A 17 3.41 5.62 -4.35
CA PHE A 17 3.08 7.05 -4.25
C PHE A 17 1.69 7.36 -4.83
N LEU A 18 1.37 6.76 -5.99
CA LEU A 18 0.06 6.89 -6.62
C LEU A 18 -1.03 6.32 -5.71
N VAL A 19 -0.84 5.12 -5.15
CA VAL A 19 -1.79 4.51 -4.20
C VAL A 19 -2.00 5.42 -2.99
N ALA A 20 -0.92 5.91 -2.36
CA ALA A 20 -1.02 6.85 -1.23
C ALA A 20 -1.83 8.10 -1.58
N THR A 21 -1.63 8.64 -2.79
CA THR A 21 -2.36 9.81 -3.29
C THR A 21 -3.85 9.50 -3.48
N VAL A 22 -4.19 8.38 -4.11
CA VAL A 22 -5.58 7.96 -4.35
C VAL A 22 -6.31 7.73 -3.02
N VAL A 23 -5.69 7.03 -2.07
CA VAL A 23 -6.29 6.77 -0.75
C VAL A 23 -6.44 8.08 0.05
N THR A 24 -5.48 9.01 -0.08
CA THR A 24 -5.60 10.35 0.53
C THR A 24 -6.76 11.14 -0.06
N LEU A 25 -6.94 11.09 -1.39
CA LEU A 25 -8.06 11.77 -2.05
C LEU A 25 -9.40 11.17 -1.61
N ASP A 26 -9.51 9.85 -1.51
CA ASP A 26 -10.72 9.18 -1.05
C ASP A 26 -11.04 9.54 0.41
N LEU A 27 -10.03 9.57 1.30
CA LEU A 27 -10.20 10.03 2.69
C LEU A 27 -10.79 11.46 2.79
N VAL A 28 -10.42 12.35 1.86
CA VAL A 28 -10.88 13.75 1.88
C VAL A 28 -12.24 13.92 1.22
N GLN A 29 -12.57 13.09 0.23
CA GLN A 29 -13.78 13.23 -0.60
C GLN A 29 -14.96 12.37 -0.14
N ASN A 30 -14.69 11.27 0.56
CA ASN A 30 -15.72 10.36 1.05
C ASN A 30 -16.13 10.73 2.49
N GLU A 31 -17.35 11.27 2.65
CA GLU A 31 -17.90 11.66 3.96
C GLU A 31 -18.03 10.50 4.95
N GLN A 32 -18.04 9.26 4.46
CA GLN A 32 -18.12 8.06 5.29
C GLN A 32 -16.74 7.53 5.69
N ALA A 33 -15.65 8.09 5.14
CA ALA A 33 -14.29 7.63 5.38
C ALA A 33 -13.91 7.73 6.85
N ARG A 34 -13.47 6.60 7.42
CA ARG A 34 -12.97 6.53 8.79
C ARG A 34 -11.46 6.69 8.77
N ALA A 35 -10.95 7.78 9.31
CA ALA A 35 -9.51 8.08 9.35
C ALA A 35 -8.63 6.94 9.89
N VAL A 36 -9.15 6.15 10.86
CA VAL A 36 -8.45 4.99 11.43
C VAL A 36 -8.21 3.86 10.41
N GLU A 37 -9.00 3.77 9.35
CA GLU A 37 -8.80 2.80 8.27
C GLU A 37 -7.78 3.33 7.25
N TYR A 38 -7.88 4.60 6.84
CA TYR A 38 -7.13 5.18 5.73
C TYR A 38 -5.73 5.68 6.11
N ILE A 39 -5.56 6.31 7.28
CA ILE A 39 -4.28 6.91 7.68
C ILE A 39 -3.14 5.87 7.74
N PRO A 40 -3.34 4.67 8.31
CA PRO A 40 -2.31 3.63 8.30
C PRO A 40 -1.84 3.24 6.90
N ASP A 41 -2.77 3.10 5.94
CA ASP A 41 -2.44 2.72 4.56
C ASP A 41 -1.73 3.85 3.84
N ILE A 42 -2.22 5.09 3.95
CA ILE A 42 -1.54 6.28 3.41
C ILE A 42 -0.10 6.33 3.93
N ALA A 43 0.10 6.22 5.24
CA ALA A 43 1.42 6.27 5.84
C ALA A 43 2.33 5.13 5.34
N LEU A 44 1.80 3.92 5.23
CA LEU A 44 2.56 2.77 4.77
C LEU A 44 2.92 2.89 3.29
N HIS A 45 1.99 3.22 2.40
CA HIS A 45 2.29 3.38 0.98
C HIS A 45 3.24 4.55 0.72
N LEU A 46 3.09 5.65 1.47
CA LEU A 46 4.03 6.76 1.38
C LEU A 46 5.44 6.33 1.84
N TRP A 47 5.54 5.50 2.88
CA TRP A 47 6.80 4.91 3.32
C TRP A 47 7.41 4.00 2.23
N GLU A 48 6.61 3.13 1.62
CA GLU A 48 7.04 2.28 0.49
C GLU A 48 7.51 3.11 -0.71
N ALA A 49 6.90 4.27 -0.95
CA ALA A 49 7.32 5.19 -2.00
C ALA A 49 8.64 5.91 -1.69
N VAL A 50 8.83 6.36 -0.45
CA VAL A 50 9.96 7.21 -0.05
C VAL A 50 11.19 6.37 0.29
N ALA A 51 11.03 5.32 1.08
CA ALA A 51 12.12 4.53 1.65
C ALA A 51 11.88 3.00 1.53
N PRO A 52 11.71 2.47 0.31
CA PRO A 52 11.27 1.09 0.02
C PRO A 52 12.17 -0.04 0.54
N ASP A 53 13.42 0.27 0.91
CA ASP A 53 14.40 -0.74 1.33
C ASP A 53 14.82 -0.56 2.81
N SER A 54 14.16 0.36 3.52
CA SER A 54 14.40 0.62 4.93
C SER A 54 13.41 -0.13 5.82
N LEU A 55 13.84 -0.53 7.02
CA LEU A 55 13.01 -1.24 8.01
C LEU A 55 12.33 -2.52 7.47
N ASN A 56 12.99 -3.25 6.56
CA ASN A 56 12.36 -4.34 5.78
C ASN A 56 11.56 -5.35 6.61
N THR A 57 12.08 -5.83 7.74
CA THR A 57 11.37 -6.78 8.61
C THR A 57 10.12 -6.16 9.26
N ALA A 58 10.23 -4.92 9.73
CA ALA A 58 9.10 -4.23 10.35
C ALA A 58 8.03 -3.89 9.29
N SER A 59 8.43 -3.32 8.15
CA SER A 59 7.52 -3.00 7.04
C SER A 59 6.86 -4.24 6.43
N LEU A 60 7.56 -5.38 6.38
CA LEU A 60 6.96 -6.67 6.01
C LEU A 60 5.82 -7.03 6.97
N GLY A 61 6.07 -6.96 8.28
CA GLY A 61 5.06 -7.25 9.30
C GLY A 61 3.84 -6.33 9.19
N VAL A 62 4.06 -5.02 8.98
CA VAL A 62 2.97 -4.06 8.82
C VAL A 62 2.16 -4.34 7.54
N ASN A 63 2.79 -4.60 6.39
CA ASN A 63 2.07 -4.96 5.17
C ASN A 63 1.26 -6.26 5.34
N LEU A 64 1.77 -7.26 6.05
CA LEU A 64 1.01 -8.49 6.35
C LEU A 64 -0.24 -8.21 7.19
N ILE A 65 -0.11 -7.40 8.25
CA ILE A 65 -1.24 -7.02 9.10
C ILE A 65 -2.29 -6.26 8.28
N ARG A 66 -1.86 -5.28 7.49
CA ARG A 66 -2.77 -4.48 6.66
C ARG A 66 -3.44 -5.29 5.56
N MET A 67 -2.72 -6.18 4.89
CA MET A 67 -3.30 -7.14 3.92
C MET A 67 -4.42 -7.98 4.55
N VAL A 68 -4.22 -8.49 5.76
CA VAL A 68 -5.24 -9.27 6.49
C VAL A 68 -6.43 -8.40 6.88
N GLN A 69 -6.19 -7.17 7.34
CA GLN A 69 -7.25 -6.24 7.72
C GLN A 69 -8.10 -5.81 6.50
N ALA A 70 -7.47 -5.39 5.40
CA ALA A 70 -8.13 -5.06 4.15
C ALA A 70 -8.86 -6.26 3.56
N GLY A 71 -8.26 -7.46 3.59
CA GLY A 71 -8.87 -8.70 3.11
C GLY A 71 -10.10 -9.12 3.92
N ARG A 72 -10.05 -8.97 5.24
CA ARG A 72 -11.22 -9.20 6.10
C ARG A 72 -12.32 -8.18 5.79
N SER A 73 -11.98 -6.90 5.72
CA SER A 73 -12.90 -5.82 5.37
C SER A 73 -13.56 -6.01 4.01
N PHE A 74 -12.82 -6.51 3.03
CA PHE A 74 -13.35 -6.88 1.71
C PHE A 74 -14.43 -7.98 1.80
N TRP A 75 -14.20 -9.02 2.61
CA TRP A 75 -15.12 -10.15 2.74
C TRP A 75 -16.35 -9.86 3.62
N THR A 76 -16.19 -9.07 4.68
CA THR A 76 -17.28 -8.77 5.62
C THR A 76 -18.10 -7.55 5.23
N GLY A 77 -17.55 -6.66 4.39
CA GLY A 77 -18.18 -5.38 4.06
C GLY A 77 -18.17 -4.38 5.21
N GLU A 78 -17.47 -4.66 6.32
CA GLU A 78 -17.41 -3.81 7.51
C GLU A 78 -16.37 -2.68 7.39
N SER A 79 -16.36 -1.97 6.26
CA SER A 79 -15.39 -0.92 5.97
C SER A 79 -16.02 0.32 5.35
N SER A 80 -15.44 1.48 5.65
CA SER A 80 -15.77 2.72 4.92
C SER A 80 -14.98 2.86 3.62
N ILE A 81 -14.02 1.97 3.36
CA ILE A 81 -13.29 1.87 2.10
C ILE A 81 -14.16 1.10 1.10
N PRO A 82 -14.39 1.63 -0.12
CA PRO A 82 -15.12 0.92 -1.17
C PRO A 82 -14.54 -0.47 -1.45
N THR A 83 -15.38 -1.47 -1.68
CA THR A 83 -14.96 -2.88 -1.87
C THR A 83 -13.89 -3.06 -2.94
N ALA A 84 -14.02 -2.36 -4.09
CA ALA A 84 -13.02 -2.42 -5.15
C ALA A 84 -11.66 -1.82 -4.73
N ALA A 85 -11.67 -0.73 -3.94
CA ALA A 85 -10.46 -0.12 -3.40
C ALA A 85 -9.80 -1.04 -2.36
N ASN A 86 -10.58 -1.66 -1.46
CA ASN A 86 -10.08 -2.66 -0.51
C ASN A 86 -9.40 -3.84 -1.23
N PHE A 87 -9.98 -4.34 -2.32
CA PHE A 87 -9.36 -5.42 -3.10
C PHE A 87 -8.03 -5.00 -3.74
N ALA A 88 -7.99 -3.80 -4.33
CA ALA A 88 -6.78 -3.25 -4.92
C ALA A 88 -5.68 -3.06 -3.84
N ASP A 89 -6.08 -2.67 -2.64
CA ASP A 89 -5.17 -2.46 -1.51
C ASP A 89 -4.57 -3.78 -0.98
N VAL A 90 -5.40 -4.83 -0.84
CA VAL A 90 -4.92 -6.20 -0.56
C VAL A 90 -3.84 -6.62 -1.56
N TYR A 91 -4.08 -6.39 -2.85
CA TYR A 91 -3.12 -6.71 -3.90
C TYR A 91 -1.84 -5.86 -3.76
N ASN A 92 -1.97 -4.57 -3.45
CA ASN A 92 -0.81 -3.71 -3.26
C ASN A 92 0.05 -4.13 -2.06
N HIS A 93 -0.56 -4.50 -0.93
CA HIS A 93 0.18 -5.06 0.20
C HIS A 93 0.89 -6.38 -0.17
N ALA A 94 0.29 -7.22 -1.00
CA ALA A 94 0.94 -8.44 -1.48
C ALA A 94 2.20 -8.12 -2.31
N LEU A 95 2.15 -7.13 -3.19
CA LEU A 95 3.32 -6.65 -3.94
C LEU A 95 4.41 -6.08 -3.02
N ASN A 96 4.01 -5.33 -2.00
CA ASN A 96 4.96 -4.80 -1.01
C ASN A 96 5.61 -5.94 -0.22
N ILE A 97 4.84 -6.94 0.22
CA ILE A 97 5.36 -8.15 0.88
C ILE A 97 6.39 -8.86 -0.01
N GLU A 98 6.09 -9.07 -1.29
CA GLU A 98 7.00 -9.68 -2.25
C GLU A 98 8.31 -8.89 -2.37
N HIS A 99 8.21 -7.56 -2.52
CA HIS A 99 9.37 -6.67 -2.57
C HIS A 99 10.22 -6.78 -1.29
N ARG A 100 9.59 -6.75 -0.10
CA ARG A 100 10.28 -6.86 1.19
C ARG A 100 10.98 -8.22 1.37
N LEU A 101 10.31 -9.32 1.01
CA LEU A 101 10.92 -10.65 1.03
C LEU A 101 12.12 -10.73 0.08
N GLY A 102 11.98 -10.17 -1.13
CA GLY A 102 13.06 -10.08 -2.10
C GLY A 102 14.27 -9.27 -1.60
N ASN A 103 14.08 -8.34 -0.67
CA ASN A 103 15.18 -7.61 -0.04
C ASN A 103 15.81 -8.35 1.15
N LEU A 104 15.05 -9.18 1.87
CA LEU A 104 15.53 -9.95 3.02
C LEU A 104 16.28 -11.25 2.63
N MET A 105 16.03 -11.76 1.42
CA MET A 105 16.65 -12.99 0.91
C MET A 105 17.90 -12.76 0.05
N LYS A 106 18.33 -11.51 -0.12
CA LYS A 106 19.58 -11.13 -0.80
C LYS A 106 20.72 -11.05 0.20
#